data_AF-A0A0P0VH98-F1
#
_entry.id   AF-A0A0P0VH98-F1
#
_cell.length_a   1.000
_cell.length_b   1.000
_cell.length_c   1.000
_cell.angle_alpha   90.00
_cell.angle_beta   90.00
_cell.angle_gamma   90.00
#
_symmetry.space_group_name_H-M   'P 1'
#
loop_
_entity.id
_entity.type
_entity.pdbx_description
1 polymer ?
#
loop_
_entity_poly.entity_id
_entity_poly.type
_entity_poly.pdbx_seq_one_letter_code
_entity_poly.pdbx_strand_id
1 'polypeptide(L)'
;MDLSDDEYDDPDYMQDRGDVAQPVDHPRAVKTGDSFFTNLIKKSFKINNGMGNGRAKVFINGYPISDRAVRKAEKIAGPIYPGEYWYDYRAGFWGVMGQSCLGMIPPYIPELNYPMPKKCAAGNTGVFVNGRELHQKDLDLLVGRGLPDSPGRSYRVEMSGKVSDEVSGEELYCLGKLAPTVEKMKRGFGMRVPRIIP
;
A
#
# COMPACT_ATOMS: atom_id res chain seq x y z
N MET A 1 -30.38 -27.62 -49.03
CA MET A 1 -29.57 -28.73 -48.54
C MET A 1 -29.51 -28.58 -47.03
N ASP A 2 -30.12 -29.54 -46.36
CA ASP A 2 -30.10 -29.98 -44.95
C ASP A 2 -30.33 -28.93 -43.84
N LEU A 3 -31.46 -28.91 -43.10
CA LEU A 3 -32.09 -29.90 -42.16
C LEU A 3 -31.27 -30.04 -40.87
N SER A 4 -31.81 -30.03 -39.64
CA SER A 4 -33.14 -29.82 -39.03
C SER A 4 -32.96 -29.87 -37.49
N ASP A 5 -34.07 -29.80 -36.74
CA ASP A 5 -34.28 -30.24 -35.33
C ASP A 5 -34.09 -29.14 -34.26
N ASP A 6 -35.05 -28.77 -33.39
CA ASP A 6 -36.27 -29.44 -32.94
C ASP A 6 -37.37 -28.47 -32.45
N GLU A 7 -38.58 -29.01 -32.45
CA GLU A 7 -39.92 -28.42 -32.38
C GLU A 7 -40.59 -28.70 -31.00
N TYR A 8 -41.33 -27.72 -30.45
CA TYR A 8 -42.60 -27.80 -29.67
C TYR A 8 -42.61 -28.56 -28.30
N ASP A 9 -43.47 -28.31 -27.29
CA ASP A 9 -44.71 -27.53 -27.14
C ASP A 9 -45.03 -27.30 -25.63
N ASP A 10 -45.75 -26.21 -25.32
CA ASP A 10 -46.58 -25.95 -24.10
C ASP A 10 -47.94 -26.69 -24.29
N PRO A 11 -48.89 -26.94 -23.33
CA PRO A 11 -49.50 -25.94 -22.42
C PRO A 11 -50.05 -26.46 -21.07
N ASP A 12 -50.38 -25.56 -20.14
CA ASP A 12 -51.78 -25.26 -19.77
C ASP A 12 -51.97 -24.47 -18.46
N TYR A 13 -52.94 -23.56 -18.58
CA TYR A 13 -53.44 -22.55 -17.66
C TYR A 13 -54.58 -23.12 -16.78
N MET A 14 -54.86 -22.48 -15.63
CA MET A 14 -56.10 -22.42 -14.81
C MET A 14 -55.84 -22.66 -13.31
N GLN A 15 -56.52 -22.06 -12.33
CA GLN A 15 -57.35 -20.86 -12.18
C GLN A 15 -57.59 -20.65 -10.67
N ASP A 16 -57.69 -19.39 -10.29
CA ASP A 16 -58.15 -18.80 -9.01
C ASP A 16 -59.26 -19.54 -8.22
N ARG A 17 -59.17 -19.54 -6.88
CA ARG A 17 -60.34 -19.39 -5.96
C ARG A 17 -59.95 -19.19 -4.49
N GLY A 18 -60.40 -18.08 -3.90
CA GLY A 18 -60.34 -17.82 -2.45
C GLY A 18 -61.59 -18.31 -1.68
N ASP A 19 -61.47 -18.38 -0.36
CA ASP A 19 -62.55 -18.23 0.67
C ASP A 19 -61.89 -18.22 2.08
N VAL A 20 -61.92 -17.11 2.84
CA VAL A 20 -62.91 -16.66 3.85
C VAL A 20 -62.73 -17.26 5.27
N ALA A 21 -62.20 -16.39 6.14
CA ALA A 21 -62.59 -16.01 7.52
C ALA A 21 -62.87 -17.04 8.64
N GLN A 22 -62.21 -16.88 9.81
CA GLN A 22 -62.73 -16.11 10.97
C GLN A 22 -61.76 -16.17 12.18
N PRO A 23 -61.79 -15.15 13.07
CA PRO A 23 -60.91 -14.96 14.22
C PRO A 23 -61.55 -15.43 15.54
N VAL A 24 -60.76 -15.77 16.57
CA VAL A 24 -61.24 -15.82 17.96
C VAL A 24 -60.11 -15.63 18.98
N ASP A 25 -60.22 -14.48 19.64
CA ASP A 25 -59.90 -14.04 21.01
C ASP A 25 -58.89 -14.76 21.95
N HIS A 26 -58.10 -13.87 22.57
CA HIS A 26 -57.24 -13.93 23.77
C HIS A 26 -57.90 -14.53 25.06
N PRO A 27 -57.26 -14.57 26.26
CA PRO A 27 -55.84 -14.42 26.66
C PRO A 27 -55.37 -15.50 27.68
N ARG A 28 -54.04 -15.65 27.86
CA ARG A 28 -53.48 -15.88 29.21
C ARG A 28 -51.99 -15.52 29.27
N ALA A 29 -51.71 -14.37 29.89
CA ALA A 29 -50.40 -14.03 30.39
C ALA A 29 -49.97 -15.07 31.44
N VAL A 30 -48.69 -15.43 31.49
CA VAL A 30 -47.85 -15.55 32.70
C VAL A 30 -46.39 -15.88 32.28
N LYS A 31 -45.42 -15.15 32.87
CA LYS A 31 -43.96 -15.43 32.99
C LYS A 31 -43.15 -15.29 31.70
N THR A 32 -41.90 -14.86 31.66
CA THR A 32 -40.86 -14.32 32.56
C THR A 32 -39.64 -14.22 31.64
N GLY A 33 -38.79 -13.21 31.79
CA GLY A 33 -37.41 -13.34 31.32
C GLY A 33 -37.00 -12.38 30.20
N ASP A 34 -36.39 -11.29 30.64
CA ASP A 34 -35.03 -10.92 30.27
C ASP A 34 -34.70 -10.54 28.81
N SER A 35 -34.50 -9.22 28.65
CA SER A 35 -33.36 -8.60 27.96
C SER A 35 -33.06 -9.00 26.51
N PHE A 36 -33.66 -8.25 25.57
CA PHE A 36 -33.34 -8.28 24.13
C PHE A 36 -32.16 -7.38 23.72
N PHE A 37 -31.16 -7.21 24.57
CA PHE A 37 -29.92 -6.53 24.18
C PHE A 37 -28.72 -7.27 24.72
N THR A 38 -28.22 -8.24 23.95
CA THR A 38 -26.79 -8.48 23.73
C THR A 38 -26.61 -9.80 22.97
N ASN A 39 -26.33 -9.73 21.67
CA ASN A 39 -25.52 -10.77 21.02
C ASN A 39 -24.83 -10.21 19.76
N LEU A 40 -24.05 -9.14 19.97
CA LEU A 40 -22.95 -8.80 19.07
C LEU A 40 -21.66 -9.44 19.60
N ILE A 41 -21.64 -10.76 19.70
CA ILE A 41 -20.41 -11.48 20.03
C ILE A 41 -19.66 -11.75 18.72
N LYS A 42 -18.72 -10.84 18.48
CA LYS A 42 -17.48 -11.00 17.73
C LYS A 42 -17.15 -12.47 17.48
N LYS A 43 -17.54 -12.98 16.31
CA LYS A 43 -16.80 -14.08 15.68
C LYS A 43 -15.44 -13.52 15.34
N SER A 44 -14.51 -13.67 16.27
CA SER A 44 -13.09 -13.46 16.04
C SER A 44 -12.71 -14.29 14.83
N PHE A 45 -12.45 -13.62 13.70
CA PHE A 45 -11.76 -14.22 12.57
C PHE A 45 -10.38 -14.64 13.08
N LYS A 46 -10.27 -15.85 13.60
CA LYS A 46 -9.01 -16.59 13.64
C LYS A 46 -8.65 -16.86 12.19
N ILE A 47 -8.04 -15.87 11.56
CA ILE A 47 -7.24 -16.10 10.38
C ILE A 47 -6.05 -16.90 10.92
N ASN A 48 -6.17 -18.22 10.82
CA ASN A 48 -5.01 -19.09 10.89
C ASN A 48 -4.13 -18.69 9.71
N ASN A 49 -3.27 -17.70 9.93
CA ASN A 49 -2.14 -17.47 9.08
C ASN A 49 -1.29 -18.72 9.24
N GLY A 50 -1.42 -19.63 8.27
CA GLY A 50 -0.57 -20.80 8.17
C GLY A 50 0.86 -20.38 8.44
N MET A 51 1.48 -21.07 9.39
CA MET A 51 2.91 -21.03 9.68
C MET A 51 3.67 -21.53 8.44
N GLY A 52 3.64 -20.74 7.38
CA GLY A 52 4.43 -20.96 6.17
C GLY A 52 5.78 -20.30 6.38
N ASN A 53 6.75 -21.10 6.86
CA ASN A 53 8.19 -20.84 6.91
C ASN A 53 8.65 -19.51 7.55
N GLY A 54 9.55 -19.61 8.54
CA GLY A 54 10.21 -18.49 9.22
C GLY A 54 11.11 -17.62 8.33
N ARG A 55 10.55 -17.02 7.27
CA ARG A 55 11.18 -15.92 6.54
C ARG A 55 11.21 -14.73 7.48
N ALA A 56 12.41 -14.16 7.67
CA ALA A 56 12.55 -12.92 8.40
C ALA A 56 11.64 -11.85 7.77
N LYS A 57 10.98 -11.06 8.62
CA LYS A 57 9.88 -10.17 8.21
C LYS A 57 10.43 -8.94 7.48
N VAL A 58 9.69 -8.51 6.45
CA VAL A 58 9.94 -7.24 5.75
C VAL A 58 8.98 -6.19 6.33
N PHE A 59 9.53 -5.04 6.68
CA PHE A 59 8.77 -3.86 7.07
C PHE A 59 9.07 -2.71 6.13
N ILE A 60 8.03 -1.97 5.75
CA ILE A 60 8.13 -0.75 4.94
C ILE A 60 7.48 0.37 5.71
N ASN A 61 8.22 1.46 5.95
CA ASN A 61 7.72 2.63 6.66
C ASN A 61 7.12 2.28 8.04
N GLY A 62 7.63 1.22 8.68
CA GLY A 62 7.13 0.69 9.96
C GLY A 62 5.98 -0.32 9.88
N TYR A 63 5.45 -0.60 8.68
CA TYR A 63 4.34 -1.53 8.49
C TYR A 63 4.83 -2.91 8.03
N PRO A 64 4.35 -4.01 8.64
CA PRO A 64 4.69 -5.36 8.20
C PRO A 64 4.07 -5.67 6.84
N ILE A 65 4.87 -6.20 5.92
CA ILE A 65 4.41 -6.62 4.59
C ILE A 65 4.13 -8.12 4.60
N SER A 66 2.99 -8.53 4.02
CA SER A 66 2.71 -9.95 3.82
C SER A 66 3.62 -10.56 2.74
N ASP A 67 4.00 -11.82 2.89
CA ASP A 67 4.75 -12.60 1.90
C ASP A 67 4.16 -12.51 0.47
N ARG A 68 2.83 -12.44 0.36
CA ARG A 68 2.15 -12.28 -0.93
C ARG A 68 2.40 -10.90 -1.54
N ALA A 69 2.36 -9.85 -0.72
CA ALA A 69 2.64 -8.49 -1.16
C ALA A 69 4.12 -8.31 -1.53
N VAL A 70 5.06 -8.89 -0.75
CA VAL A 70 6.49 -8.90 -1.09
C VAL A 70 6.70 -9.52 -2.48
N ARG A 71 6.18 -10.73 -2.73
CA ARG A 71 6.35 -11.40 -4.05
C ARG A 71 5.79 -10.60 -5.23
N LYS A 72 4.76 -9.78 -5.01
CA LYS A 72 4.21 -8.90 -6.05
C LYS A 72 5.12 -7.69 -6.27
N ALA A 73 5.54 -7.03 -5.19
CA ALA A 73 6.48 -5.92 -5.24
C ALA A 73 7.79 -6.30 -5.93
N GLU A 74 8.32 -7.50 -5.66
CA GLU A 74 9.59 -8.00 -6.23
C GLU A 74 9.59 -8.09 -7.77
N LYS A 75 8.42 -8.18 -8.40
CA LYS A 75 8.30 -8.14 -9.87
C LYS A 75 8.78 -6.81 -10.44
N ILE A 76 8.63 -5.73 -9.67
CA ILE A 76 8.96 -4.36 -10.05
C ILE A 76 10.23 -3.90 -9.32
N ALA A 77 10.30 -4.08 -7.99
CA ALA A 77 11.40 -3.63 -7.15
C ALA A 77 12.71 -4.41 -7.38
N GLY A 78 12.64 -5.65 -7.87
CA GLY A 78 13.70 -6.64 -7.70
C GLY A 78 13.62 -7.35 -6.33
N PRO A 79 14.58 -8.23 -5.99
CA PRO A 79 14.50 -9.04 -4.77
C PRO A 79 14.44 -8.19 -3.48
N ILE A 80 13.48 -8.47 -2.59
CA ILE A 80 13.34 -7.73 -1.33
C ILE A 80 13.71 -8.68 -0.19
N TYR A 81 14.89 -8.45 0.38
CA TYR A 81 15.39 -9.24 1.50
C TYR A 81 14.75 -8.78 2.80
N PRO A 82 14.64 -9.67 3.81
CA PRO A 82 14.18 -9.31 5.14
C PRO A 82 14.90 -8.08 5.72
N GLY A 83 14.14 -7.21 6.38
CA GLY A 83 14.67 -5.97 6.93
C GLY A 83 13.58 -4.94 7.19
N GLU A 84 13.97 -3.87 7.87
CA GLU A 84 13.13 -2.72 8.15
C GLU A 84 13.57 -1.56 7.25
N TYR A 85 12.74 -1.23 6.28
CA TYR A 85 13.07 -0.21 5.28
C TYR A 85 12.11 0.96 5.35
N TRP A 86 12.58 2.12 4.90
CA TRP A 86 11.72 3.19 4.44
C TRP A 86 11.69 3.22 2.92
N TYR A 87 10.56 3.64 2.38
CA TYR A 87 10.34 3.75 0.94
C TYR A 87 9.55 5.02 0.62
N ASP A 88 10.09 5.84 -0.26
CA ASP A 88 9.44 7.00 -0.84
C ASP A 88 8.61 6.57 -2.05
N TYR A 89 7.28 6.55 -1.88
CA TYR A 89 6.35 6.13 -2.92
C TYR A 89 6.43 6.97 -4.20
N ARG A 90 6.79 8.26 -4.10
CA ARG A 90 6.77 9.20 -5.23
C ARG A 90 8.05 9.14 -6.05
N ALA A 91 9.20 9.15 -5.40
CA ALA A 91 10.49 9.17 -6.09
C ALA A 91 11.12 7.79 -6.24
N GLY A 92 10.72 6.82 -5.41
CA GLY A 92 11.30 5.48 -5.41
C GLY A 92 12.58 5.35 -4.58
N PHE A 93 12.96 6.38 -3.81
CA PHE A 93 14.07 6.29 -2.86
C PHE A 93 13.77 5.24 -1.79
N TRP A 94 14.80 4.54 -1.35
CA TRP A 94 14.68 3.63 -0.22
C TRP A 94 15.97 3.57 0.59
N GLY A 95 15.82 3.15 1.85
CA GLY A 95 16.92 2.91 2.78
C GLY A 95 16.45 2.03 3.94
N VAL A 96 17.35 1.74 4.86
CA VAL A 96 16.99 1.09 6.13
C VAL A 96 16.40 2.14 7.07
N MET A 97 15.41 1.76 7.89
CA MET A 97 14.83 2.66 8.89
C MET A 97 15.92 3.27 9.77
N GLY A 98 15.91 4.61 9.90
CA GLY A 98 16.91 5.36 10.65
C GLY A 98 18.28 5.44 9.96
N GLN A 99 18.37 5.26 8.64
CA GLN A 99 19.61 5.35 7.86
C GLN A 99 19.40 6.20 6.60
N SER A 100 20.50 6.72 6.05
CA SER A 100 20.50 7.49 4.80
C SER A 100 20.01 6.66 3.60
N CYS A 101 19.81 7.32 2.46
CA CYS A 101 19.38 6.64 1.24
C CYS A 101 20.40 5.58 0.79
N LEU A 102 19.91 4.39 0.48
CA LEU A 102 20.73 3.29 -0.05
C LEU A 102 20.57 3.11 -1.55
N GLY A 103 19.45 3.58 -2.12
CA GLY A 103 19.25 3.53 -3.55
C GLY A 103 17.85 3.90 -3.97
N MET A 104 17.53 3.56 -5.21
CA MET A 104 16.22 3.78 -5.82
C MET A 104 15.70 2.49 -6.44
N ILE A 105 14.39 2.29 -6.33
CA ILE A 105 13.60 1.31 -7.08
C ILE A 105 12.49 2.09 -7.82
N PRO A 106 11.75 1.47 -8.76
CA PRO A 106 10.70 2.21 -9.47
C PRO A 106 9.68 2.80 -8.49
N PRO A 107 9.23 4.05 -8.70
CA PRO A 107 8.19 4.66 -7.86
C PRO A 107 6.84 3.95 -8.06
N TYR A 108 5.87 4.31 -7.23
CA TYR A 108 4.47 3.88 -7.37
C TYR A 108 4.23 2.37 -7.29
N ILE A 109 5.04 1.63 -6.52
CA ILE A 109 4.80 0.20 -6.24
C ILE A 109 3.61 0.07 -5.27
N PRO A 110 2.45 -0.45 -5.69
CA PRO A 110 1.24 -0.42 -4.89
C PRO A 110 1.38 -1.16 -3.55
N GLU A 111 2.12 -2.27 -3.54
CA GLU A 111 2.34 -3.08 -2.36
C GLU A 111 3.22 -2.43 -1.30
N LEU A 112 3.91 -1.33 -1.63
CA LEU A 112 4.79 -0.59 -0.72
C LEU A 112 4.21 0.79 -0.35
N ASN A 113 2.96 1.08 -0.73
CA ASN A 113 2.32 2.38 -0.51
C ASN A 113 1.85 2.54 0.95
N TYR A 114 2.80 2.82 1.83
CA TYR A 114 2.57 3.12 3.24
C TYR A 114 3.02 4.55 3.55
N PRO A 115 2.34 5.28 4.47
CA PRO A 115 2.75 6.63 4.85
C PRO A 115 4.21 6.68 5.32
N MET A 116 5.03 7.49 4.64
CA MET A 116 6.45 7.61 4.97
C MET A 116 6.64 8.52 6.20
N PRO A 117 7.29 8.04 7.29
CA PRO A 117 7.56 8.87 8.46
C PRO A 117 8.58 9.96 8.15
N LYS A 118 8.41 11.17 8.73
CA LYS A 118 9.35 12.28 8.51
C LYS A 118 10.79 11.97 8.94
N LYS A 119 10.95 11.22 10.04
CA LYS A 119 12.24 10.86 10.66
C LYS A 119 12.77 9.49 10.24
N CYS A 120 12.35 8.98 9.07
CA CYS A 120 12.73 7.63 8.63
C CYS A 120 14.18 7.52 8.12
N ALA A 121 14.77 8.62 7.62
CA ALA A 121 16.03 8.59 6.88
C ALA A 121 17.23 9.18 7.68
N ALA A 122 17.17 9.18 9.02
CA ALA A 122 18.16 9.83 9.88
C ALA A 122 18.44 11.31 9.53
N GLY A 123 17.40 12.04 9.12
CA GLY A 123 17.55 13.43 8.74
C GLY A 123 18.08 14.33 9.85
N ASN A 124 18.93 15.28 9.47
CA ASN A 124 19.64 16.19 10.38
C ASN A 124 19.95 17.56 9.75
N THR A 125 19.29 17.90 8.65
CA THR A 125 19.61 19.08 7.83
C THR A 125 18.53 20.16 7.89
N GLY A 126 17.33 19.83 8.38
CA GLY A 126 16.17 20.71 8.27
C GLY A 126 15.66 20.91 6.84
N VAL A 127 16.20 20.20 5.85
CA VAL A 127 15.70 20.20 4.45
C VAL A 127 14.86 18.93 4.24
N PHE A 128 13.68 19.09 3.63
CA PHE A 128 12.75 18.00 3.44
C PHE A 128 12.55 17.65 1.96
N VAL A 129 12.45 16.37 1.66
CA VAL A 129 12.08 15.86 0.33
C VAL A 129 10.94 14.87 0.47
N ASN A 130 9.82 15.10 -0.23
CA ASN A 130 8.64 14.24 -0.22
C ASN A 130 8.17 13.88 1.21
N GLY A 131 8.33 14.82 2.16
CA GLY A 131 7.95 14.64 3.55
C GLY A 131 9.00 14.01 4.47
N ARG A 132 10.15 13.51 3.98
CA ARG A 132 11.27 13.05 4.85
C ARG A 132 12.31 14.14 5.03
N GLU A 133 12.90 14.22 6.21
CA GLU A 133 14.08 15.07 6.43
C GLU A 133 15.32 14.39 5.82
N LEU A 134 16.13 15.16 5.08
CA LEU A 134 17.34 14.64 4.44
C LEU A 134 18.47 14.47 5.46
N HIS A 135 19.17 13.35 5.36
CA HIS A 135 20.48 13.17 5.98
C HIS A 135 21.53 13.98 5.20
N GLN A 136 22.59 14.46 5.85
CA GLN A 136 23.64 15.26 5.21
C GLN A 136 24.17 14.63 3.90
N LYS A 137 24.55 13.35 3.92
CA LYS A 137 24.96 12.59 2.72
C LYS A 137 23.97 12.68 1.55
N ASP A 138 22.67 12.60 1.84
CA ASP A 138 21.63 12.68 0.81
C ASP A 138 21.49 14.11 0.29
N LEU A 139 21.58 15.10 1.19
CA LEU A 139 21.54 16.52 0.83
C LEU A 139 22.71 16.85 -0.09
N ASP A 140 23.94 16.48 0.27
CA ASP A 140 25.15 16.74 -0.53
C ASP A 140 25.01 16.17 -1.97
N LEU A 141 24.44 14.97 -2.10
CA LEU A 141 24.20 14.32 -3.40
C LEU A 141 23.15 15.04 -4.27
N LEU A 142 22.15 15.67 -3.64
CA LEU A 142 21.09 16.40 -4.33
C LEU A 142 21.52 17.84 -4.62
N VAL A 143 22.24 18.49 -3.71
CA VAL A 143 22.84 19.82 -3.89
C VAL A 143 23.88 19.79 -5.00
N GLY A 144 24.71 18.74 -5.05
CA GLY A 144 25.63 18.51 -6.17
C GLY A 144 24.94 18.34 -7.53
N ARG A 145 23.61 18.15 -7.55
CA ARG A 145 22.76 18.12 -8.76
C ARG A 145 21.91 19.38 -8.95
N GLY A 146 22.04 20.37 -8.07
CA GLY A 146 21.35 21.66 -8.15
C GLY A 146 20.14 21.83 -7.22
N LEU A 147 19.94 20.94 -6.23
CA LEU A 147 18.93 21.18 -5.20
C LEU A 147 19.37 22.35 -4.30
N PRO A 148 18.50 23.34 -4.00
CA PRO A 148 18.86 24.36 -3.03
C PRO A 148 18.93 23.77 -1.61
N ASP A 149 19.90 24.22 -0.81
CA ASP A 149 20.24 23.69 0.52
C ASP A 149 19.67 24.51 1.68
N SER A 150 18.77 25.46 1.39
CA SER A 150 18.25 26.39 2.40
C SER A 150 17.46 25.64 3.49
N PRO A 151 17.86 25.73 4.78
CA PRO A 151 17.16 25.05 5.87
C PRO A 151 15.70 25.49 5.98
N GLY A 152 14.83 24.57 6.38
CA GLY A 152 13.39 24.81 6.53
C GLY A 152 12.59 24.74 5.23
N ARG A 153 13.24 24.45 4.09
CA ARG A 153 12.56 24.21 2.82
C ARG A 153 12.15 22.76 2.65
N SER A 154 11.04 22.59 1.94
CA SER A 154 10.48 21.29 1.61
C SER A 154 10.27 21.20 0.10
N TYR A 155 10.76 20.13 -0.49
CA TYR A 155 10.72 19.90 -1.93
C TYR A 155 9.96 18.63 -2.27
N ARG A 156 9.31 18.67 -3.41
CA ARG A 156 8.71 17.52 -4.05
C ARG A 156 9.60 17.08 -5.20
N VAL A 157 10.15 15.87 -5.08
CA VAL A 157 11.10 15.30 -6.04
C VAL A 157 10.50 14.05 -6.69
N GLU A 158 10.73 13.88 -7.99
CA GLU A 158 10.31 12.70 -8.75
C GLU A 158 11.51 11.93 -9.31
N MET A 159 11.32 10.67 -9.68
CA MET A 159 12.41 9.83 -10.24
C MET A 159 13.03 10.42 -11.52
N SER A 160 12.24 11.19 -12.28
CA SER A 160 12.68 11.93 -13.47
C SER A 160 13.74 12.99 -13.17
N GLY A 161 13.90 13.38 -11.90
CA GLY A 161 14.71 14.51 -11.45
C GLY A 161 13.96 15.82 -11.37
N LYS A 162 12.66 15.83 -11.70
CA LYS A 162 11.83 17.03 -11.55
C LYS A 162 11.70 17.40 -10.08
N VAL A 163 11.93 18.66 -9.77
CA VAL A 163 11.81 19.23 -8.41
C VAL A 163 10.78 20.33 -8.44
N SER A 164 9.95 20.40 -7.41
CA SER A 164 9.07 21.53 -7.15
C SER A 164 9.14 21.90 -5.68
N ASP A 165 8.94 23.17 -5.35
CA ASP A 165 8.77 23.59 -3.97
C ASP A 165 7.42 23.08 -3.45
N GLU A 166 7.40 22.50 -2.26
CA GLU A 166 6.20 21.88 -1.71
C GLU A 166 5.15 22.92 -1.26
N VAL A 167 5.57 24.14 -0.95
CA VAL A 167 4.71 25.23 -0.48
C VAL A 167 4.16 26.04 -1.65
N SER A 168 5.03 26.52 -2.55
CA SER A 168 4.59 27.34 -3.68
C SER A 168 4.09 26.51 -4.86
N GLY A 169 4.49 25.24 -4.95
CA GLY A 169 4.23 24.38 -6.11
C GLY A 169 5.05 24.77 -7.34
N GLU A 170 5.95 25.74 -7.23
CA GLU A 170 6.79 26.21 -8.32
C GLU A 170 7.77 25.12 -8.73
N GLU A 171 7.86 24.86 -10.03
CA GLU A 171 8.83 23.92 -10.58
C GLU A 171 10.22 24.54 -10.54
N LEU A 172 11.13 23.86 -9.85
CA LEU A 172 12.53 24.23 -9.76
C LEU A 172 13.33 23.47 -10.83
N TYR A 173 14.64 23.70 -10.82
CA TYR A 173 15.57 23.03 -11.72
C TYR A 173 15.51 21.50 -11.62
N CYS A 174 15.64 20.82 -12.75
CA CYS A 174 15.68 19.36 -12.82
C CYS A 174 17.05 18.84 -12.40
N LEU A 175 17.10 17.93 -11.41
CA LEU A 175 18.34 17.28 -10.91
C LEU A 175 18.97 16.28 -11.91
N GLY A 176 18.46 16.21 -13.13
CA GLY A 176 18.76 15.14 -14.08
C GLY A 176 18.18 13.78 -13.64
N LYS A 177 18.37 12.76 -14.48
CA LYS A 177 17.84 11.42 -14.21
C LYS A 177 18.50 10.84 -12.95
N LEU A 178 17.72 10.66 -11.89
CA LEU A 178 18.22 10.18 -10.60
C LEU A 178 18.55 8.68 -10.63
N ALA A 179 17.77 7.90 -11.37
CA ALA A 179 17.97 6.46 -11.54
C ALA A 179 17.78 6.02 -13.00
N PRO A 180 18.70 6.38 -13.92
CA PRO A 180 18.53 6.16 -15.35
C PRO A 180 18.37 4.68 -15.72
N THR A 181 19.06 3.78 -15.00
CA THR A 181 18.96 2.34 -15.24
C THR A 181 17.60 1.78 -14.79
N VAL A 182 17.09 2.24 -13.65
CA VAL A 182 15.78 1.83 -13.12
C VAL A 182 14.65 2.33 -14.03
N GLU A 183 14.76 3.57 -14.50
CA GLU A 183 13.84 4.16 -15.48
C GLU A 183 13.84 3.37 -16.80
N LYS A 184 15.03 3.05 -17.34
CA LYS A 184 15.18 2.31 -18.60
C LYS A 184 14.64 0.88 -18.51
N MET A 185 14.94 0.18 -17.42
CA MET A 185 14.55 -1.22 -17.24
C MET A 185 13.13 -1.39 -16.68
N LYS A 186 12.51 -0.30 -16.18
CA LYS A 186 11.25 -0.33 -15.42
C LYS A 186 11.25 -1.35 -14.28
N ARG A 187 12.45 -1.62 -13.74
CA ARG A 187 12.71 -2.63 -12.72
C ARG A 187 13.86 -2.19 -11.84
N GLY A 188 13.71 -2.37 -10.53
CA GLY A 188 14.73 -2.08 -9.53
C GLY A 188 15.70 -3.23 -9.31
N PHE A 189 16.71 -2.97 -8.49
CA PHE A 189 17.77 -3.92 -8.13
C PHE A 189 17.53 -4.62 -6.78
N GLY A 190 16.34 -4.46 -6.23
CA GLY A 190 15.96 -5.00 -4.94
C GLY A 190 16.34 -4.12 -3.77
N MET A 191 15.97 -4.61 -2.58
CA MET A 191 16.20 -3.96 -1.30
C MET A 191 16.89 -4.96 -0.38
N ARG A 192 18.03 -4.57 0.18
CA ARG A 192 18.81 -5.40 1.10
C ARG A 192 19.54 -4.55 2.12
N VAL A 193 19.59 -5.03 3.36
CA VAL A 193 20.43 -4.44 4.40
C VAL A 193 21.91 -4.65 4.02
N PRO A 194 22.73 -3.58 3.90
CA PRO A 194 24.16 -3.72 3.68
C PRO A 194 24.83 -4.47 4.82
N ARG A 195 25.84 -5.29 4.53
CA ARG A 195 26.63 -5.98 5.57
C ARG A 195 27.45 -5.02 6.43
N ILE A 196 27.75 -3.84 5.88
CA ILE A 196 28.45 -2.74 6.54
C ILE A 196 27.62 -1.50 6.26
N ILE A 197 27.21 -0.81 7.32
CA ILE A 197 26.49 0.45 7.22
C ILE A 197 27.56 1.56 7.06
N PRO A 198 27.56 2.31 5.94
CA PRO A 198 28.57 3.33 5.66
C PRO A 198 28.31 4.68 6.34
#